data_AF-A0A1B0DIW8-F1
#
_entry.id   AF-A0A1B0DIW8-F1
#
_cell.length_a   1.000
_cell.length_b   1.000
_cell.length_c   1.000
_cell.angle_alpha   90.00
_cell.angle_beta   90.00
_cell.angle_gamma   90.00
#
_symmetry.space_group_name_H-M   'P 1'
#
loop_
_entity.id
_entity.type
_entity.pdbx_description
1 polymer ?
#
loop_
_entity_poly.entity_id
_entity_poly.type
_entity_poly.pdbx_seq_one_letter_code
_entity_poly.pdbx_strand_id
1 'polypeptide(L)'
;MTELNHCEPRRITVLGPYTFSIGDTSSCSPYVRGGIATQVKMPKSIKFRAFTDTQQGPLENFIFFDYGKFDHPRQIHVAFKALHEFLAKHQRMPTPWNDADAKTFLELAKQQGEDDLNESLLMTFAKVCSGDLNPINASIGGIIAQEVMKACTGKFTPIYQYLYIDALECLTNLNPTEEDCKPIGSRYDRQIAVLGKTFQDKLGSLRYFIVGSGAIGCELLKNFAMSGIGAGEGGKVVLTDMDLIEKSNLNRQFLFRPHDVQKPKSGTAAVAVKRMNPNVNVVAHENRVGVETEHVYDDKFFNELDGIANALDNVDARSYVDRRCVYYRKPLIESGTLGTMGNIQVIVPYLTESYNSSQDPPEKSIPICTLKNFPNAIEHTLQWARDIFEGVFKQAAENASQYISDPSFIERVIKLPGLQPLETLESVKAALVDDKPHSFHDCVKWARFHWQEQYSNQIQQLLFNFPAEQTTSSGEPFWSGPKRCPSPLVFDPNDSLHLSYIYAAANLKAEMYGIPQERNKDVLEIYKILK
;
A
#
# COMPACT_ATOMS: atom_id res chain seq x y z
N MET A 1 41.52 11.50 0.65
CA MET A 1 40.60 11.64 1.80
C MET A 1 40.04 10.29 2.26
N THR A 2 40.91 9.32 2.58
CA THR A 2 40.50 7.97 3.02
C THR A 2 39.94 7.96 4.45
N GLU A 3 40.26 8.98 5.24
CA GLU A 3 39.87 9.16 6.64
C GLU A 3 38.36 9.38 6.82
N LEU A 4 37.65 9.74 5.74
CA LEU A 4 36.20 9.87 5.74
C LEU A 4 35.47 8.55 5.40
N ASN A 5 36.17 7.58 4.82
CA ASN A 5 35.57 6.29 4.49
C ASN A 5 35.30 5.51 5.78
N HIS A 6 34.06 5.05 5.97
CA HIS A 6 33.63 4.31 7.16
C HIS A 6 33.87 5.05 8.49
N CYS A 7 33.95 6.39 8.46
CA CYS A 7 34.04 7.17 9.69
C CYS A 7 32.72 7.17 10.47
N GLU A 8 32.79 7.49 11.76
CA GLU A 8 31.60 7.69 12.59
C GLU A 8 30.67 8.77 12.00
N PRO A 9 29.34 8.65 12.18
CA PRO A 9 28.39 9.61 11.65
C PRO A 9 28.72 11.05 12.04
N ARG A 10 28.85 11.93 11.04
CA ARG A 10 29.09 13.36 11.25
C ARG A 10 27.81 14.16 11.09
N ARG A 11 27.65 15.21 11.89
CA ARG A 11 26.55 16.15 11.76
C ARG A 11 26.68 16.92 10.44
N ILE A 12 25.58 17.04 9.72
CA ILE A 12 25.52 17.83 8.48
C ILE A 12 24.89 19.20 8.74
N THR A 13 25.38 20.20 8.01
CA THR A 13 24.72 21.50 7.85
C THR A 13 24.42 21.71 6.38
N VAL A 14 23.13 21.78 6.02
CA VAL A 14 22.69 21.98 4.64
C VAL A 14 23.03 23.41 4.21
N LEU A 15 23.76 23.55 3.10
CA LEU A 15 24.14 24.84 2.53
C LEU A 15 23.32 25.17 1.28
N GLY A 16 22.77 24.15 0.63
CA GLY A 16 21.89 24.27 -0.53
C GLY A 16 21.35 22.92 -0.98
N PRO A 17 20.59 22.86 -2.09
CA PRO A 17 20.00 21.62 -2.58
C PRO A 17 21.03 20.57 -3.03
N TYR A 18 22.26 21.00 -3.36
CA TYR A 18 23.33 20.12 -3.85
C TYR A 18 24.58 20.11 -2.97
N THR A 19 24.58 20.85 -1.85
CA THR A 19 25.77 21.04 -1.03
C THR A 19 25.45 21.04 0.47
N PHE A 20 26.33 20.43 1.25
CA PHE A 20 26.28 20.41 2.71
C PHE A 20 27.69 20.38 3.29
N SER A 21 27.84 20.87 4.52
CA SER A 21 29.10 20.81 5.28
C SER A 21 29.07 19.66 6.29
N ILE A 22 30.24 19.04 6.51
CA ILE A 22 30.47 18.00 7.53
C ILE A 22 31.41 18.47 8.67
N GLY A 23 31.62 19.78 8.77
CA GLY A 23 32.56 20.40 9.70
C GLY A 23 33.99 20.47 9.16
N ASP A 24 34.98 20.51 10.06
CA ASP A 24 36.39 20.64 9.71
C ASP A 24 36.96 19.35 9.09
N THR A 25 37.64 19.52 7.96
CA THR A 25 38.33 18.46 7.22
C THR A 25 39.80 18.80 6.95
N SER A 26 40.36 19.82 7.63
CA SER A 26 41.73 20.32 7.40
C SER A 26 42.81 19.27 7.65
N SER A 27 42.54 18.29 8.52
CA SER A 27 43.43 17.16 8.82
C SER A 27 43.30 15.99 7.85
N CYS A 28 42.33 16.03 6.93
CA CYS A 28 42.10 14.93 5.99
C CYS A 28 42.97 15.09 4.75
N SER A 29 43.41 13.95 4.19
CA SER A 29 44.14 13.96 2.92
C SER A 29 43.32 14.60 1.81
N PRO A 30 43.94 15.29 0.82
CA PRO A 30 43.24 15.92 -0.28
C PRO A 30 42.23 14.99 -0.97
N TYR A 31 41.12 15.57 -1.40
CA TYR A 31 40.12 14.86 -2.20
C TYR A 31 40.69 14.56 -3.58
N VAL A 32 40.33 13.39 -4.13
CA VAL A 32 40.77 12.96 -5.46
C VAL A 32 39.58 12.94 -6.42
N ARG A 33 38.64 12.00 -6.25
CA ARG A 33 37.42 11.88 -7.04
C ARG A 33 36.43 10.91 -6.39
N GLY A 34 35.15 11.02 -6.75
CA GLY A 34 34.10 10.07 -6.38
C GLY A 34 33.75 10.06 -4.89
N GLY A 35 32.77 9.24 -4.52
CA GLY A 35 32.32 9.09 -3.14
C GLY A 35 30.79 9.06 -3.04
N ILE A 36 30.29 8.40 -2.01
CA ILE A 36 28.86 8.31 -1.71
C ILE A 36 28.67 8.61 -0.23
N ALA A 37 27.83 9.60 0.06
CA ALA A 37 27.39 9.86 1.43
C ALA A 37 26.19 8.97 1.76
N THR A 38 26.22 8.32 2.92
CA THR A 38 25.09 7.52 3.43
C THR A 38 24.53 8.19 4.68
N GLN A 39 23.24 8.48 4.69
CA GLN A 39 22.58 9.03 5.87
C GLN A 39 22.49 7.96 6.97
N VAL A 40 22.92 8.32 8.18
CA VAL A 40 22.75 7.48 9.36
C VAL A 40 21.70 8.10 10.28
N LYS A 41 20.66 7.32 10.61
CA LYS A 41 19.60 7.76 11.53
C LYS A 41 20.02 7.46 12.97
N MET A 42 20.40 8.50 13.70
CA MET A 42 20.79 8.36 15.12
C MET A 42 19.57 8.16 16.03
N PRO A 43 19.64 7.28 17.04
CA PRO A 43 18.55 7.13 18.01
C PRO A 43 18.34 8.41 18.81
N LYS A 44 17.08 8.72 19.14
CA LYS A 44 16.70 9.89 19.95
C LYS A 44 15.85 9.45 21.12
N SER A 45 16.27 9.80 22.33
CA SER A 45 15.48 9.57 23.54
C SER A 45 14.38 10.63 23.70
N ILE A 46 13.14 10.18 23.89
CA ILE A 46 11.97 11.03 24.16
C ILE A 46 11.52 10.74 25.60
N LYS A 47 11.38 11.78 26.43
CA LYS A 47 10.94 11.65 27.83
C LYS A 47 9.46 12.01 27.94
N PHE A 48 8.63 11.03 28.29
CA PHE A 48 7.21 11.24 28.52
C PHE A 48 6.94 11.67 29.97
N ARG A 49 6.07 12.67 30.16
CA ARG A 49 5.48 13.00 31.46
C ARG A 49 4.47 11.92 31.88
N ALA A 50 4.35 11.67 33.18
CA ALA A 50 3.33 10.76 33.71
C ALA A 50 1.93 11.39 33.55
N PHE A 51 0.91 10.54 33.39
CA PHE A 51 -0.47 11.00 33.18
C PHE A 51 -0.98 11.89 34.32
N THR A 52 -0.60 11.63 35.58
CA THR A 52 -0.97 12.46 36.73
C THR A 52 -0.44 13.89 36.60
N ASP A 53 0.80 14.03 36.14
CA ASP A 53 1.49 15.31 36.03
C ASP A 53 0.89 16.14 34.89
N THR A 54 0.49 15.47 33.80
CA THR A 54 -0.15 16.12 32.65
C THR A 54 -1.58 16.57 32.92
N GLN A 55 -2.21 16.15 34.02
CA GLN A 55 -3.52 16.62 34.45
C GLN A 55 -3.46 17.88 35.31
N GLN A 56 -2.36 18.07 36.06
CA GLN A 56 -2.17 19.18 37.02
C GLN A 56 -1.32 20.32 36.46
N GLY A 57 -0.47 20.05 35.45
CA GLY A 57 0.39 21.05 34.81
C GLY A 57 -0.23 21.67 33.55
N PRO A 58 0.50 22.58 32.88
CA PRO A 58 0.05 23.18 31.63
C PRO A 58 -0.17 22.11 30.55
N LEU A 59 -1.30 22.26 29.85
CA LEU A 59 -1.67 21.44 28.70
C LEU A 59 -0.76 21.79 27.52
N GLU A 60 0.19 20.91 27.27
CA GLU A 60 1.24 21.05 26.27
C GLU A 60 1.33 19.77 25.44
N ASN A 61 1.99 19.86 24.29
CA ASN A 61 2.26 18.73 23.40
C ASN A 61 0.99 18.09 22.82
N PHE A 62 0.10 18.94 22.29
CA PHE A 62 -0.98 18.50 21.42
C PHE A 62 -0.43 18.20 20.03
N ILE A 63 -0.82 17.06 19.48
CA ILE A 63 -0.68 16.78 18.05
C ILE A 63 -1.97 17.19 17.37
N PHE A 64 -1.84 18.11 16.41
CA PHE A 64 -2.96 18.59 15.62
C PHE A 64 -3.29 17.57 14.53
N PHE A 65 -4.46 16.94 14.64
CA PHE A 65 -4.98 16.04 13.61
C PHE A 65 -5.48 16.83 12.39
N ASP A 66 -6.13 17.96 12.63
CA ASP A 66 -6.66 18.87 11.63
C ASP A 66 -6.15 20.29 11.91
N TYR A 67 -5.36 20.82 10.97
CA TYR A 67 -4.82 22.17 11.05
C TYR A 67 -5.88 23.26 10.77
N GLY A 68 -7.09 22.90 10.35
CA GLY A 68 -8.24 23.82 10.31
C GLY A 68 -8.88 24.05 11.68
N LYS A 69 -8.56 23.22 12.68
CA LYS A 69 -9.22 23.16 14.00
C LYS A 69 -8.22 23.29 15.15
N PHE A 70 -7.42 24.35 15.17
CA PHE A 70 -6.32 24.52 16.13
C PHE A 70 -6.78 24.63 17.60
N ASP A 71 -7.96 25.15 17.86
CA ASP A 71 -8.53 25.31 19.21
C ASP A 71 -9.19 24.03 19.74
N HIS A 72 -9.68 23.16 18.85
CA HIS A 72 -10.43 21.95 19.22
C HIS A 72 -9.70 21.02 20.21
N PRO A 73 -8.39 20.69 20.09
CA PRO A 73 -7.75 19.73 21.00
C PRO A 73 -7.84 20.15 22.47
N ARG A 74 -7.74 21.45 22.77
CA ARG A 74 -7.88 21.98 24.13
C ARG A 74 -9.31 21.89 24.62
N GLN A 75 -10.26 22.30 23.78
CA GLN A 75 -11.69 22.28 24.10
C GLN A 75 -12.20 20.84 24.33
N ILE A 76 -11.75 19.89 23.51
CA ILE A 76 -12.08 18.47 23.65
C ILE A 76 -11.43 17.88 24.91
N HIS A 77 -10.20 18.29 25.27
CA HIS A 77 -9.61 17.88 26.54
C HIS A 77 -10.48 18.31 27.73
N VAL A 78 -10.99 19.55 27.74
CA VAL A 78 -11.95 20.05 28.73
C VAL A 78 -13.23 19.22 28.71
N ALA A 79 -13.73 18.87 27.52
CA ALA A 79 -14.92 18.03 27.36
C ALA A 79 -14.76 16.65 28.03
N PHE A 80 -13.62 15.98 27.85
CA PHE A 80 -13.36 14.69 28.52
C PHE A 80 -13.26 14.83 30.05
N LYS A 81 -12.68 15.92 30.56
CA LYS A 81 -12.68 16.22 32.00
C LYS A 81 -14.10 16.42 32.52
N ALA A 82 -14.90 17.26 31.85
CA ALA A 82 -16.29 17.50 32.19
C ALA A 82 -17.13 16.22 32.13
N LEU A 83 -16.85 15.32 31.18
CA LEU A 83 -17.53 14.02 31.07
C LEU A 83 -17.25 13.12 32.28
N HIS A 84 -16.00 13.03 32.73
CA HIS A 84 -15.66 12.27 33.94
C HIS A 84 -16.35 12.84 35.17
N GLU A 85 -16.43 14.17 35.28
CA GLU A 85 -17.13 14.82 36.40
C GLU A 85 -18.65 14.62 36.34
N PHE A 86 -19.25 14.70 35.15
CA PHE A 86 -20.66 14.40 34.93
C PHE A 86 -20.98 12.97 35.35
N LEU A 87 -20.15 12.00 34.94
CA LEU A 87 -20.28 10.60 35.33
C LEU A 87 -20.18 10.40 36.84
N ALA A 88 -19.23 11.07 37.49
CA ALA A 88 -19.06 10.99 38.94
C ALA A 88 -20.29 11.56 39.69
N LYS A 89 -20.85 12.67 39.24
CA LYS A 89 -22.01 13.34 39.88
C LYS A 89 -23.34 12.65 39.61
N HIS A 90 -23.58 12.22 38.37
CA HIS A 90 -24.89 11.73 37.92
C HIS A 90 -24.98 10.21 37.77
N GLN A 91 -23.85 9.48 37.82
CA GLN A 91 -23.79 8.02 37.69
C GLN A 91 -24.40 7.49 36.37
N ARG A 92 -24.43 8.34 35.34
CA ARG A 92 -24.88 8.01 33.97
C ARG A 92 -24.19 8.92 32.96
N MET A 93 -24.19 8.51 31.70
CA MET A 93 -23.81 9.39 30.58
C MET A 93 -24.88 10.47 30.36
N PRO A 94 -24.52 11.61 29.74
CA PRO A 94 -25.50 12.52 29.15
C PRO A 94 -26.43 11.78 28.18
N THR A 95 -27.71 12.11 28.27
CA THR A 95 -28.74 11.53 27.40
C THR A 95 -28.53 12.06 25.96
N PRO A 96 -28.57 11.20 24.93
CA PRO A 96 -28.37 11.62 23.55
C PRO A 96 -29.24 12.82 23.18
N TRP A 97 -28.63 13.87 22.63
CA TRP A 97 -29.32 15.07 22.14
C TRP A 97 -30.22 15.80 23.15
N ASN A 98 -30.08 15.53 24.45
CA ASN A 98 -30.85 16.20 25.49
C ASN A 98 -30.23 17.56 25.87
N ASP A 99 -31.01 18.64 25.72
CA ASP A 99 -30.53 20.00 25.97
C ASP A 99 -30.28 20.31 27.45
N ALA A 100 -31.01 19.67 28.37
CA ALA A 100 -30.84 19.90 29.81
C ALA A 100 -29.50 19.30 30.28
N ASP A 101 -29.21 18.06 29.91
CA ASP A 101 -27.93 17.42 30.18
C ASP A 101 -26.76 18.16 29.52
N ALA A 102 -26.94 18.65 28.29
CA ALA A 102 -25.91 19.45 27.62
C ALA A 102 -25.61 20.77 28.33
N LYS A 103 -26.62 21.44 28.89
CA LYS A 103 -26.43 22.65 29.71
C LYS A 103 -25.72 22.34 31.02
N THR A 104 -26.14 21.29 31.73
CA THR A 104 -25.45 20.83 32.95
C THR A 104 -24.01 20.44 32.65
N PHE A 105 -23.74 19.77 31.52
CA PHE A 105 -22.39 19.44 31.09
C PHE A 105 -21.54 20.70 30.83
N LEU A 106 -22.10 21.71 30.17
CA LEU A 106 -21.42 22.98 29.92
C LEU A 106 -21.04 23.71 31.23
N GLU A 107 -21.90 23.65 32.24
CA GLU A 107 -21.61 24.20 33.58
C GLU A 107 -20.41 23.49 34.23
N LEU A 108 -20.30 22.16 34.08
CA LEU A 108 -19.14 21.40 34.56
C LEU A 108 -17.87 21.71 33.76
N ALA A 109 -17.99 21.93 32.46
CA ALA A 109 -16.85 22.34 31.63
C ALA A 109 -16.32 23.72 32.02
N LYS A 110 -17.21 24.69 32.32
CA LYS A 110 -16.86 26.02 32.83
C LYS A 110 -16.10 25.97 34.16
N GLN A 111 -16.31 24.92 34.97
CA GLN A 111 -15.59 24.72 36.23
C GLN A 111 -14.14 24.23 36.04
N GLN A 112 -13.75 23.80 34.83
CA GLN A 112 -12.39 23.30 34.56
C GLN A 112 -11.32 24.39 34.41
N GLY A 113 -11.73 25.68 34.40
CA GLY A 113 -10.79 26.81 34.46
C GLY A 113 -10.07 27.15 33.15
N GLU A 114 -10.63 26.79 32.00
CA GLU A 114 -10.14 27.27 30.70
C GLU A 114 -10.90 28.56 30.31
N ASP A 115 -10.15 29.59 29.93
CA ASP A 115 -10.71 30.83 29.38
C ASP A 115 -11.14 30.61 27.92
N ASP A 116 -12.20 31.28 27.47
CA ASP A 116 -12.71 31.21 26.08
C ASP A 116 -13.14 29.80 25.62
N LEU A 117 -14.20 29.29 26.26
CA LEU A 117 -14.77 27.98 25.92
C LEU A 117 -15.65 28.04 24.66
N ASN A 118 -15.45 27.08 23.77
CA ASN A 118 -16.35 26.86 22.65
C ASN A 118 -17.61 26.13 23.14
N GLU A 119 -18.61 26.89 23.58
CA GLU A 119 -19.84 26.35 24.18
C GLU A 119 -20.60 25.42 23.22
N SER A 120 -20.63 25.77 21.93
CA SER A 120 -21.30 24.95 20.90
C SER A 120 -20.66 23.57 20.75
N LEU A 121 -19.33 23.52 20.73
CA LEU A 121 -18.57 22.28 20.68
C LEU A 121 -18.81 21.42 21.93
N LEU A 122 -18.78 22.02 23.12
CA LEU A 122 -19.00 21.31 24.39
C LEU A 122 -20.43 20.76 24.51
N MET A 123 -21.43 21.56 24.13
CA MET A 123 -22.81 21.10 24.07
C MET A 123 -22.99 19.97 23.06
N THR A 124 -22.37 20.08 21.88
CA THR A 124 -22.41 19.01 20.86
C THR A 124 -21.75 17.73 21.38
N PHE A 125 -20.58 17.84 22.04
CA PHE A 125 -19.93 16.71 22.69
C PHE A 125 -20.85 16.02 23.68
N ALA A 126 -21.51 16.77 24.57
CA ALA A 126 -22.46 16.23 25.54
C ALA A 126 -23.62 15.48 24.85
N LYS A 127 -24.10 15.98 23.70
CA LYS A 127 -25.19 15.36 22.95
C LYS A 127 -24.81 14.03 22.28
N VAL A 128 -23.53 13.81 21.98
CA VAL A 128 -23.08 12.64 21.20
C VAL A 128 -22.16 11.68 21.96
N CYS A 129 -21.67 12.04 23.16
CA CYS A 129 -20.65 11.28 23.88
C CYS A 129 -21.11 9.88 24.35
N SER A 130 -22.41 9.61 24.40
CA SER A 130 -22.97 8.28 24.68
C SER A 130 -22.98 7.34 23.47
N GLY A 131 -22.58 7.86 22.29
CA GLY A 131 -22.49 7.15 21.04
C GLY A 131 -21.26 6.28 20.87
N ASP A 132 -21.35 5.36 19.91
CA ASP A 132 -20.27 4.45 19.53
C ASP A 132 -20.32 4.22 18.02
N LEU A 133 -19.38 4.84 17.29
CA LEU A 133 -19.31 4.80 15.83
C LEU A 133 -18.14 3.95 15.38
N ASN A 134 -18.45 2.84 14.70
CA ASN A 134 -17.44 1.92 14.22
C ASN A 134 -16.36 2.56 13.32
N PRO A 135 -16.65 3.54 12.42
CA PRO A 135 -15.59 4.25 11.70
C PRO A 135 -14.60 5.00 12.59
N ILE A 136 -15.07 5.62 13.68
CA ILE A 136 -14.20 6.30 14.66
C ILE A 136 -13.34 5.27 15.40
N ASN A 137 -13.94 4.16 15.84
CA ASN A 137 -13.20 3.07 16.48
C ASN A 137 -12.15 2.45 15.58
N ALA A 138 -12.44 2.26 14.29
CA ALA A 138 -11.48 1.73 13.34
C ALA A 138 -10.28 2.67 13.18
N SER A 139 -10.52 3.97 13.04
CA SER A 139 -9.47 4.98 12.91
C SER A 139 -8.62 5.10 14.17
N ILE A 140 -9.25 5.31 15.33
CA ILE A 140 -8.52 5.42 16.62
C ILE A 140 -7.84 4.10 16.96
N GLY A 141 -8.50 2.96 16.74
CA GLY A 141 -7.95 1.63 16.98
C GLY A 141 -6.71 1.35 16.13
N GLY A 142 -6.71 1.74 14.86
CA GLY A 142 -5.55 1.65 13.99
C GLY A 142 -4.37 2.51 14.48
N ILE A 143 -4.64 3.76 14.90
CA ILE A 143 -3.62 4.65 15.47
C ILE A 143 -3.04 4.07 16.76
N ILE A 144 -3.89 3.64 17.70
CA ILE A 144 -3.46 3.05 18.97
C ILE A 144 -2.65 1.77 18.75
N ALA A 145 -3.11 0.88 17.85
CA ALA A 145 -2.37 -0.33 17.52
C ALA A 145 -0.97 0.01 16.99
N GLN A 146 -0.85 1.05 16.15
CA GLN A 146 0.45 1.53 15.70
C GLN A 146 1.29 2.11 16.85
N GLU A 147 0.72 2.87 17.78
CA GLU A 147 1.44 3.37 18.98
C GLU A 147 1.96 2.23 19.87
N VAL A 148 1.19 1.15 20.03
CA VAL A 148 1.65 -0.06 20.74
C VAL A 148 2.88 -0.66 20.04
N MET A 149 2.86 -0.74 18.71
CA MET A 149 4.03 -1.19 17.95
C MET A 149 5.23 -0.27 18.15
N LYS A 150 5.03 1.06 18.13
CA LYS A 150 6.12 2.03 18.37
C LYS A 150 6.74 1.84 19.76
N ALA A 151 5.91 1.64 20.78
CA ALA A 151 6.36 1.47 22.16
C ALA A 151 7.19 0.19 22.35
N CYS A 152 6.81 -0.92 21.72
CA CYS A 152 7.52 -2.20 21.89
C CYS A 152 8.71 -2.39 20.94
N THR A 153 8.82 -1.61 19.85
CA THR A 153 9.93 -1.74 18.89
C THR A 153 10.89 -0.56 18.87
N GLY A 154 10.54 0.58 19.47
CA GLY A 154 11.32 1.82 19.36
C GLY A 154 11.42 2.35 17.91
N LYS A 155 10.47 1.97 17.04
CA LYS A 155 10.46 2.32 15.60
C LYS A 155 9.35 3.34 15.34
N PHE A 156 9.67 4.38 14.57
CA PHE A 156 8.83 5.56 14.31
C PHE A 156 8.68 6.50 15.52
N THR A 157 8.29 7.74 15.23
CA THR A 157 8.03 8.76 16.26
C THR A 157 6.65 8.52 16.90
N PRO A 158 6.57 8.32 18.22
CA PRO A 158 5.31 8.16 18.92
C PRO A 158 4.52 9.47 18.99
N ILE A 159 3.21 9.37 19.24
CA ILE A 159 2.39 10.50 19.66
C ILE A 159 2.95 11.03 20.98
N TYR A 160 3.20 12.33 21.05
CA TYR A 160 3.76 13.01 22.21
C TYR A 160 2.92 14.26 22.49
N GLN A 161 1.95 14.26 23.42
CA GLN A 161 1.40 13.13 24.19
C GLN A 161 -0.12 13.00 24.02
N TYR A 162 -0.79 14.06 23.55
CA TYR A 162 -2.22 14.12 23.38
C TYR A 162 -2.57 14.24 21.90
N LEU A 163 -3.49 13.39 21.46
CA LEU A 163 -4.11 13.46 20.14
C LEU A 163 -5.63 13.42 20.34
N TYR A 164 -6.31 14.48 19.91
CA TYR A 164 -7.77 14.53 19.85
C TYR A 164 -8.19 14.55 18.39
N ILE A 165 -9.22 13.78 18.08
CA ILE A 165 -9.77 13.64 16.74
C ILE A 165 -11.26 13.83 16.85
N ASP A 166 -11.82 14.68 16.00
CA ASP A 166 -13.26 14.84 15.81
C ASP A 166 -13.59 14.81 14.32
N ALA A 167 -14.83 14.42 14.02
CA ALA A 167 -15.40 14.40 12.67
C ALA A 167 -16.79 15.06 12.70
N LEU A 168 -16.88 16.25 13.31
CA LEU A 168 -18.16 16.94 13.53
C LEU A 168 -18.89 17.30 12.24
N GLU A 169 -18.15 17.43 11.12
CA GLU A 169 -18.71 17.65 9.79
C GLU A 169 -19.66 16.52 9.37
N CYS A 170 -19.52 15.31 9.95
CA CYS A 170 -20.45 14.21 9.71
C CYS A 170 -21.85 14.47 10.31
N LEU A 171 -22.01 15.43 11.21
CA LEU A 171 -23.29 15.82 11.80
C LEU A 171 -24.00 16.92 11.02
N THR A 172 -23.30 17.61 10.11
CA THR A 172 -23.84 18.75 9.37
C THR A 172 -25.07 18.33 8.56
N ASN A 173 -26.16 19.09 8.70
CA ASN A 173 -27.46 18.85 8.05
C ASN A 173 -28.24 17.60 8.50
N LEU A 174 -27.78 16.85 9.52
CA LEU A 174 -28.56 15.72 10.07
C LEU A 174 -29.67 16.20 11.01
N ASN A 175 -29.38 17.19 11.86
CA ASN A 175 -30.31 17.76 12.86
C ASN A 175 -31.21 16.72 13.59
N PRO A 176 -30.65 15.64 14.15
CA PRO A 176 -31.45 14.64 14.83
C PRO A 176 -32.04 15.20 16.14
N THR A 177 -33.18 14.65 16.53
CA THR A 177 -33.90 15.05 17.75
C THR A 177 -33.61 14.07 18.88
N GLU A 178 -33.87 14.47 20.13
CA GLU A 178 -33.79 13.56 21.28
C GLU A 178 -34.63 12.29 21.07
N GLU A 179 -35.83 12.41 20.49
CA GLU A 179 -36.70 11.26 20.18
C GLU A 179 -36.09 10.32 19.13
N ASP A 180 -35.52 10.89 18.06
CA ASP A 180 -34.88 10.13 16.97
C ASP A 180 -33.63 9.37 17.44
N CYS A 181 -33.01 9.83 18.52
CA CYS A 181 -31.80 9.27 19.11
C CYS A 181 -32.06 8.34 20.31
N LYS A 182 -33.33 8.06 20.64
CA LYS A 182 -33.66 7.11 21.71
C LYS A 182 -33.25 5.69 21.35
N PRO A 183 -32.73 4.91 22.31
CA PRO A 183 -32.43 3.50 22.09
C PRO A 183 -33.72 2.73 21.78
N ILE A 184 -33.67 1.86 20.77
CA ILE A 184 -34.81 1.06 20.31
C ILE A 184 -34.60 -0.44 20.57
N GLY A 185 -33.57 -0.82 21.33
CA GLY A 185 -33.18 -2.21 21.55
C GLY A 185 -32.53 -2.83 20.32
N SER A 186 -32.00 -2.02 19.40
CA SER A 186 -31.29 -2.48 18.23
C SER A 186 -29.79 -2.58 18.49
N ARG A 187 -29.10 -3.36 17.66
CA ARG A 187 -27.64 -3.39 17.66
C ARG A 187 -26.99 -2.07 17.24
N TYR A 188 -27.76 -1.14 16.67
CA TYR A 188 -27.29 0.15 16.20
C TYR A 188 -27.59 1.28 17.19
N ASP A 189 -28.11 1.00 18.39
CA ASP A 189 -28.55 2.02 19.35
C ASP A 189 -27.47 3.06 19.67
N ARG A 190 -26.20 2.65 19.71
CA ARG A 190 -25.08 3.58 19.94
C ARG A 190 -24.72 4.43 18.73
N GLN A 191 -25.01 3.96 17.52
CA GLN A 191 -24.89 4.76 16.30
C GLN A 191 -26.10 5.71 16.16
N ILE A 192 -27.30 5.21 16.49
CA ILE A 192 -28.56 5.98 16.54
C ILE A 192 -28.45 7.13 17.55
N ALA A 193 -27.81 6.92 18.70
CA ALA A 193 -27.56 7.98 19.68
C ALA A 193 -26.82 9.21 19.10
N VAL A 194 -26.07 9.04 18.01
CA VAL A 194 -25.34 10.13 17.35
C VAL A 194 -26.07 10.62 16.10
N LEU A 195 -26.50 9.70 15.23
CA LEU A 195 -26.97 10.00 13.88
C LEU A 195 -28.50 10.04 13.75
N GLY A 196 -29.23 9.51 14.74
CA GLY A 196 -30.68 9.34 14.70
C GLY A 196 -31.13 8.08 13.94
N LYS A 197 -32.32 7.57 14.30
CA LYS A 197 -32.94 6.39 13.69
C LYS A 197 -33.27 6.63 12.23
N THR A 198 -33.72 7.84 11.88
CA THR A 198 -34.04 8.21 10.50
C THR A 198 -32.82 8.06 9.58
N PHE A 199 -31.64 8.47 10.04
CA PHE A 199 -30.41 8.30 9.28
C PHE A 199 -29.95 6.83 9.24
N GLN A 200 -30.15 6.09 10.33
CA GLN A 200 -29.86 4.65 10.37
C GLN A 200 -30.67 3.86 9.33
N ASP A 201 -31.96 4.18 9.16
CA ASP A 201 -32.80 3.56 8.14
C ASP A 201 -32.29 3.87 6.73
N LYS A 202 -31.86 5.12 6.50
CA LYS A 202 -31.24 5.53 5.24
C LYS A 202 -29.99 4.72 4.95
N LEU A 203 -29.11 4.50 5.93
CA LEU A 203 -27.94 3.63 5.76
C LEU A 203 -28.37 2.20 5.38
N GLY A 204 -29.43 1.69 6.04
CA GLY A 204 -30.02 0.39 5.78
C GLY A 204 -30.41 0.17 4.32
N SER A 205 -31.02 1.16 3.68
CA SER A 205 -31.53 1.04 2.31
C SER A 205 -30.46 1.27 1.23
N LEU A 206 -29.25 1.69 1.59
CA LEU A 206 -28.19 1.99 0.62
C LEU A 206 -27.77 0.78 -0.21
N ARG A 207 -27.45 1.06 -1.47
CA ARG A 207 -26.96 0.12 -2.48
C ARG A 207 -25.56 0.52 -2.92
N TYR A 208 -24.55 -0.14 -2.37
CA TYR A 208 -23.14 0.20 -2.65
C TYR A 208 -22.42 -0.89 -3.44
N PHE A 209 -21.45 -0.45 -4.24
CA PHE A 209 -20.49 -1.33 -4.90
C PHE A 209 -19.09 -1.13 -4.31
N ILE A 210 -18.52 -2.19 -3.74
CA ILE A 210 -17.15 -2.22 -3.24
C ILE A 210 -16.28 -2.93 -4.27
N VAL A 211 -15.26 -2.22 -4.76
CA VAL A 211 -14.32 -2.74 -5.76
C VAL A 211 -13.01 -3.14 -5.08
N GLY A 212 -12.80 -4.44 -4.92
CA GLY A 212 -11.66 -5.01 -4.21
C GLY A 212 -12.04 -5.50 -2.80
N SER A 213 -11.52 -6.66 -2.42
CA SER A 213 -11.71 -7.30 -1.12
C SER A 213 -10.38 -7.60 -0.42
N GLY A 214 -9.33 -6.83 -0.76
CA GLY A 214 -8.03 -6.84 -0.10
C GLY A 214 -8.05 -6.25 1.32
N ALA A 215 -6.95 -5.62 1.74
CA ALA A 215 -6.82 -5.07 3.10
C ALA A 215 -7.88 -4.00 3.39
N ILE A 216 -7.96 -2.99 2.52
CA ILE A 216 -8.97 -1.93 2.59
C ILE A 216 -10.38 -2.53 2.45
N GLY A 217 -10.58 -3.47 1.52
CA GLY A 217 -11.89 -4.07 1.25
C GLY A 217 -12.45 -4.85 2.45
N CYS A 218 -11.59 -5.57 3.18
CA CYS A 218 -11.97 -6.24 4.43
C CYS A 218 -12.43 -5.24 5.51
N GLU A 219 -11.69 -4.15 5.70
CA GLU A 219 -12.03 -3.10 6.68
C GLU A 219 -13.29 -2.33 6.28
N LEU A 220 -13.43 -1.97 5.00
CA LEU A 220 -14.63 -1.33 4.46
C LEU A 220 -15.86 -2.21 4.65
N LEU A 221 -15.78 -3.49 4.30
CA LEU A 221 -16.92 -4.40 4.40
C LEU A 221 -17.32 -4.63 5.87
N LYS A 222 -16.35 -4.74 6.78
CA LYS A 222 -16.61 -4.75 8.23
C LYS A 222 -17.28 -3.44 8.66
N ASN A 223 -16.79 -2.29 8.21
CA ASN A 223 -17.39 -1.00 8.54
C ASN A 223 -18.83 -0.88 8.04
N PHE A 224 -19.10 -1.31 6.81
CA PHE A 224 -20.44 -1.30 6.22
C PHE A 224 -21.38 -2.22 7.01
N ALA A 225 -20.92 -3.42 7.35
CA ALA A 225 -21.70 -4.35 8.17
C ALA A 225 -22.01 -3.78 9.56
N MET A 226 -21.04 -3.15 10.24
CA MET A 226 -21.26 -2.59 11.58
C MET A 226 -22.12 -1.32 11.57
N SER A 227 -22.03 -0.50 10.52
CA SER A 227 -22.88 0.68 10.35
C SER A 227 -24.26 0.38 9.76
N GLY A 228 -24.51 -0.86 9.36
CA GLY A 228 -25.81 -1.30 8.81
C GLY A 228 -26.04 -0.91 7.36
N ILE A 229 -24.99 -0.59 6.60
CA ILE A 229 -25.09 -0.24 5.18
C ILE A 229 -25.57 -1.46 4.39
N GLY A 230 -26.68 -1.31 3.66
CA GLY A 230 -27.29 -2.39 2.90
C GLY A 230 -27.91 -3.51 3.75
N ALA A 231 -28.21 -3.23 5.03
CA ALA A 231 -28.81 -4.18 5.96
C ALA A 231 -30.32 -3.96 6.18
N GLY A 232 -30.91 -2.95 5.54
CA GLY A 232 -32.33 -2.63 5.57
C GLY A 232 -33.06 -3.09 4.30
N GLU A 233 -34.35 -2.77 4.22
CA GLU A 233 -35.17 -3.09 3.06
C GLU A 233 -34.63 -2.41 1.78
N GLY A 234 -34.49 -3.18 0.71
CA GLY A 234 -33.95 -2.70 -0.58
C GLY A 234 -32.43 -2.48 -0.60
N GLY A 235 -31.77 -2.53 0.56
CA GLY A 235 -30.33 -2.37 0.71
C GLY A 235 -29.52 -3.52 0.10
N LYS A 236 -28.33 -3.19 -0.41
CA LYS A 236 -27.45 -4.17 -1.05
C LYS A 236 -26.00 -3.72 -1.05
N VAL A 237 -25.06 -4.62 -0.77
CA VAL A 237 -23.64 -4.40 -1.00
C VAL A 237 -23.15 -5.41 -2.02
N VAL A 238 -22.71 -4.93 -3.18
CA VAL A 238 -22.00 -5.75 -4.16
C VAL A 238 -20.52 -5.66 -3.88
N LEU A 239 -19.84 -6.79 -3.73
CA LEU A 239 -18.40 -6.87 -3.50
C LEU A 239 -17.76 -7.66 -4.62
N THR A 240 -16.77 -7.11 -5.31
CA THR A 240 -16.07 -7.85 -6.37
C THR A 240 -14.56 -7.89 -6.15
N ASP A 241 -13.96 -9.05 -6.42
CA ASP A 241 -12.52 -9.26 -6.42
C ASP A 241 -12.21 -10.55 -7.18
N MET A 242 -11.26 -10.52 -8.09
CA MET A 242 -10.88 -11.66 -8.93
C MET A 242 -9.85 -12.59 -8.26
N ASP A 243 -9.23 -12.14 -7.17
CA ASP A 243 -8.11 -12.84 -6.59
C ASP A 243 -8.53 -13.96 -5.63
N LEU A 244 -7.64 -14.93 -5.51
CA LEU A 244 -7.68 -15.95 -4.46
C LEU A 244 -6.90 -15.49 -3.23
N ILE A 245 -7.23 -16.06 -2.07
CA ILE A 245 -6.56 -15.77 -0.81
C ILE A 245 -5.17 -16.42 -0.78
N GLU A 246 -4.15 -15.63 -0.46
CA GLU A 246 -2.79 -16.09 -0.21
C GLU A 246 -2.40 -16.02 1.27
N LYS A 247 -1.38 -16.80 1.67
CA LYS A 247 -0.84 -16.77 3.03
C LYS A 247 -0.37 -15.37 3.45
N SER A 248 0.24 -14.62 2.52
CA SER A 248 0.74 -13.26 2.72
C SER A 248 -0.37 -12.25 3.05
N ASN A 249 -1.61 -12.54 2.62
CA ASN A 249 -2.76 -11.67 2.80
C ASN A 249 -3.25 -11.66 4.25
N LEU A 250 -3.13 -12.79 4.96
CA LEU A 250 -3.68 -13.02 6.30
C LEU A 250 -3.14 -12.04 7.37
N ASN A 251 -1.99 -11.43 7.13
CA ASN A 251 -1.42 -10.43 8.03
C ASN A 251 -2.25 -9.14 8.12
N ARG A 252 -3.05 -8.81 7.09
CA ARG A 252 -3.80 -7.55 7.00
C ARG A 252 -5.22 -7.67 6.45
N GLN A 253 -5.65 -8.87 6.07
CA GLN A 253 -6.98 -9.17 5.53
C GLN A 253 -7.72 -10.07 6.53
N PHE A 254 -8.10 -9.48 7.67
CA PHE A 254 -8.53 -10.22 8.87
C PHE A 254 -9.87 -10.95 8.72
N LEU A 255 -10.60 -10.78 7.63
CA LEU A 255 -11.80 -11.59 7.33
C LEU A 255 -11.44 -13.02 6.89
N PHE A 256 -10.18 -13.28 6.53
CA PHE A 256 -9.71 -14.57 6.05
C PHE A 256 -8.99 -15.37 7.13
N ARG A 257 -8.97 -16.69 6.99
CA ARG A 257 -8.25 -17.60 7.89
C ARG A 257 -7.26 -18.48 7.12
N PRO A 258 -6.30 -19.14 7.80
CA PRO A 258 -5.37 -20.06 7.14
C PRO A 258 -6.05 -21.17 6.31
N HIS A 259 -7.24 -21.61 6.71
CA HIS A 259 -8.02 -22.63 5.99
C HIS A 259 -8.80 -22.07 4.78
N ASP A 260 -8.74 -20.77 4.52
CA ASP A 260 -9.35 -20.11 3.37
C ASP A 260 -8.37 -19.85 2.23
N VAL A 261 -7.08 -20.19 2.41
CA VAL A 261 -6.08 -20.06 1.34
C VAL A 261 -6.54 -20.83 0.09
N GLN A 262 -6.38 -20.20 -1.09
CA GLN A 262 -6.90 -20.65 -2.39
C GLN A 262 -8.42 -20.52 -2.60
N LYS A 263 -9.18 -19.95 -1.66
CA LYS A 263 -10.60 -19.59 -1.91
C LYS A 263 -10.72 -18.17 -2.49
N PRO A 264 -11.80 -17.85 -3.21
CA PRO A 264 -12.08 -16.50 -3.68
C PRO A 264 -12.21 -15.51 -2.50
N LYS A 265 -11.55 -14.35 -2.61
CA LYS A 265 -11.55 -13.34 -1.55
C LYS A 265 -12.95 -12.77 -1.31
N SER A 266 -13.65 -12.35 -2.37
CA SER A 266 -14.96 -11.70 -2.28
C SER A 266 -16.03 -12.61 -1.64
N GLY A 267 -16.12 -13.86 -2.09
CA GLY A 267 -17.04 -14.86 -1.55
C GLY A 267 -16.77 -15.16 -0.07
N THR A 268 -15.50 -15.35 0.28
CA THR A 268 -15.09 -15.62 1.67
C THR A 268 -15.38 -14.43 2.58
N ALA A 269 -15.08 -13.21 2.13
CA ALA A 269 -15.34 -11.98 2.89
C ALA A 269 -16.84 -11.79 3.14
N ALA A 270 -17.69 -12.02 2.13
CA ALA A 270 -19.13 -11.95 2.26
C ALA A 270 -19.69 -12.92 3.32
N VAL A 271 -19.18 -14.16 3.36
CA VAL A 271 -19.55 -15.14 4.39
C VAL A 271 -19.10 -14.68 5.78
N ALA A 272 -17.89 -14.14 5.91
CA ALA A 272 -17.36 -13.67 7.18
C ALA A 272 -18.20 -12.51 7.75
N VAL A 273 -18.56 -11.52 6.95
CA VAL A 273 -19.33 -10.36 7.45
C VAL A 273 -20.78 -10.69 7.74
N LYS A 274 -21.40 -11.66 7.06
CA LYS A 274 -22.73 -12.15 7.43
C LYS A 274 -22.78 -12.76 8.83
N ARG A 275 -21.65 -13.29 9.34
CA ARG A 275 -21.54 -13.73 10.74
C ARG A 275 -21.47 -12.55 11.70
N MET A 276 -20.85 -11.44 11.30
CA MET A 276 -20.79 -10.22 12.10
C MET A 276 -22.14 -9.50 12.11
N ASN A 277 -22.82 -9.46 10.96
CA ASN A 277 -24.16 -8.91 10.82
C ASN A 277 -25.05 -9.76 9.91
N PRO A 278 -25.97 -10.57 10.46
CA PRO A 278 -26.87 -11.41 9.67
C PRO A 278 -27.77 -10.63 8.71
N ASN A 279 -28.06 -9.36 8.99
CA ASN A 279 -28.97 -8.55 8.21
C ASN A 279 -28.31 -7.95 6.95
N VAL A 280 -26.98 -7.93 6.87
CA VAL A 280 -26.28 -7.30 5.75
C VAL A 280 -26.48 -8.09 4.45
N ASN A 281 -26.99 -7.43 3.41
CA ASN A 281 -27.22 -8.06 2.12
C ASN A 281 -26.00 -7.92 1.20
N VAL A 282 -25.01 -8.81 1.38
CA VAL A 282 -23.80 -8.83 0.55
C VAL A 282 -23.93 -9.87 -0.58
N VAL A 283 -23.67 -9.42 -1.81
CA VAL A 283 -23.53 -10.24 -3.01
C VAL A 283 -22.09 -10.17 -3.51
N ALA A 284 -21.41 -11.33 -3.52
CA ALA A 284 -20.03 -11.44 -3.96
C ALA A 284 -19.93 -11.80 -5.45
N HIS A 285 -19.09 -11.07 -6.18
CA HIS A 285 -18.69 -11.33 -7.54
C HIS A 285 -17.18 -11.62 -7.60
N GLU A 286 -16.75 -12.36 -8.62
CA GLU A 286 -15.33 -12.75 -8.81
C GLU A 286 -14.72 -12.09 -10.06
N ASN A 287 -15.31 -10.98 -10.49
CA ASN A 287 -14.95 -10.34 -11.75
C ASN A 287 -13.87 -9.26 -11.54
N ARG A 288 -12.89 -9.20 -12.45
CA ARG A 288 -11.99 -8.04 -12.57
C ARG A 288 -12.78 -6.84 -13.08
N VAL A 289 -12.80 -5.73 -12.34
CA VAL A 289 -13.44 -4.51 -12.83
C VAL A 289 -12.56 -3.90 -13.92
N GLY A 290 -13.12 -3.78 -15.12
CA GLY A 290 -12.43 -3.31 -16.32
C GLY A 290 -13.37 -3.33 -17.53
N VAL A 291 -12.84 -2.97 -18.68
CA VAL A 291 -13.60 -2.90 -19.95
C VAL A 291 -14.20 -4.27 -20.30
N GLU A 292 -13.51 -5.35 -19.95
CA GLU A 292 -13.92 -6.72 -20.27
C GLU A 292 -15.20 -7.14 -19.54
N THR A 293 -15.53 -6.48 -18.42
CA THR A 293 -16.65 -6.85 -17.53
C THR A 293 -17.81 -5.85 -17.55
N GLU A 294 -17.83 -4.92 -18.50
CA GLU A 294 -18.95 -3.97 -18.68
C GLU A 294 -20.28 -4.66 -19.01
N HIS A 295 -20.25 -5.86 -19.60
CA HIS A 295 -21.45 -6.67 -19.81
C HIS A 295 -22.09 -7.17 -18.51
N VAL A 296 -21.33 -7.23 -17.41
CA VAL A 296 -21.84 -7.55 -16.06
C VAL A 296 -22.19 -6.27 -15.30
N TYR A 297 -21.34 -5.25 -15.43
CA TYR A 297 -21.46 -3.95 -14.77
C TYR A 297 -22.00 -2.90 -15.74
N ASP A 298 -23.18 -3.19 -16.28
CA ASP A 298 -23.85 -2.40 -17.31
C ASP A 298 -24.56 -1.15 -16.75
N ASP A 299 -25.29 -0.46 -17.62
CA ASP A 299 -26.07 0.73 -17.24
C ASP A 299 -27.07 0.44 -16.12
N LYS A 300 -27.72 -0.73 -16.17
CA LYS A 300 -28.71 -1.11 -15.16
C LYS A 300 -28.04 -1.27 -13.80
N PHE A 301 -26.90 -1.97 -13.76
CA PHE A 301 -26.12 -2.15 -12.55
C PHE A 301 -25.75 -0.81 -11.89
N PHE A 302 -25.13 0.11 -12.65
CA PHE A 302 -24.70 1.39 -12.08
C PHE A 302 -25.87 2.28 -11.69
N ASN A 303 -26.96 2.31 -12.46
CA ASN A 303 -28.11 3.15 -12.16
C ASN A 303 -28.76 2.81 -10.82
N GLU A 304 -28.74 1.53 -10.42
CA GLU A 304 -29.28 1.04 -9.14
C GLU A 304 -28.39 1.31 -7.91
N LEU A 305 -27.18 1.86 -8.08
CA LEU A 305 -26.25 2.14 -6.97
C LEU A 305 -26.48 3.54 -6.37
N ASP A 306 -26.25 3.67 -5.07
CA ASP A 306 -26.15 4.96 -4.37
C ASP A 306 -24.72 5.49 -4.30
N GLY A 307 -23.72 4.60 -4.43
CA GLY A 307 -22.32 4.97 -4.41
C GLY A 307 -21.37 3.79 -4.63
N ILE A 308 -20.10 4.13 -4.84
CA ILE A 308 -19.00 3.18 -5.04
C ILE A 308 -17.91 3.43 -3.98
N ALA A 309 -17.28 2.38 -3.49
CA ALA A 309 -16.11 2.46 -2.62
C ALA A 309 -14.95 1.61 -3.17
N ASN A 310 -13.82 2.24 -3.45
CA ASN A 310 -12.64 1.58 -3.96
C ASN A 310 -11.76 1.01 -2.84
N ALA A 311 -11.26 -0.20 -3.08
CA ALA A 311 -10.28 -0.91 -2.28
C ALA A 311 -9.21 -1.54 -3.19
N LEU A 312 -8.75 -0.76 -4.17
CA LEU A 312 -7.87 -1.17 -5.27
C LEU A 312 -6.38 -1.02 -4.90
N ASP A 313 -5.51 -1.64 -5.68
CA ASP A 313 -4.05 -1.62 -5.47
C ASP A 313 -3.25 -1.07 -6.65
N ASN A 314 -3.91 -0.73 -7.76
CA ASN A 314 -3.29 -0.18 -8.96
C ASN A 314 -4.03 1.08 -9.46
N VAL A 315 -3.31 1.97 -10.15
CA VAL A 315 -3.84 3.25 -10.63
C VAL A 315 -4.83 3.04 -11.79
N ASP A 316 -4.57 2.09 -12.69
CA ASP A 316 -5.42 1.84 -13.87
C ASP A 316 -6.86 1.50 -13.50
N ALA A 317 -7.06 0.62 -12.51
CA ALA A 317 -8.39 0.26 -12.03
C ALA A 317 -9.08 1.45 -11.34
N ARG A 318 -8.34 2.28 -10.58
CA ARG A 318 -8.89 3.51 -9.97
C ARG A 318 -9.36 4.47 -11.04
N SER A 319 -8.52 4.73 -12.03
CA SER A 319 -8.84 5.59 -13.17
C SER A 319 -10.04 5.06 -13.98
N TYR A 320 -10.15 3.74 -14.14
CA TYR A 320 -11.31 3.14 -14.78
C TYR A 320 -12.60 3.36 -13.97
N VAL A 321 -12.62 3.03 -12.68
CA VAL A 321 -13.81 3.20 -11.83
C VAL A 321 -14.21 4.67 -11.75
N ASP A 322 -13.26 5.59 -11.59
CA ASP A 322 -13.53 7.03 -11.59
C ASP A 322 -14.26 7.49 -12.86
N ARG A 323 -13.79 7.08 -14.05
CA ARG A 323 -14.48 7.39 -15.32
C ARG A 323 -15.92 6.87 -15.35
N ARG A 324 -16.17 5.67 -14.83
CA ARG A 324 -17.54 5.11 -14.74
C ARG A 324 -18.39 5.92 -13.75
N CYS A 325 -17.84 6.28 -12.58
CA CYS A 325 -18.55 7.09 -11.58
C CYS A 325 -18.91 8.48 -12.13
N VAL A 326 -18.01 9.13 -12.87
CA VAL A 326 -18.30 10.40 -13.56
C VAL A 326 -19.42 10.22 -14.60
N TYR A 327 -19.34 9.17 -15.42
CA TYR A 327 -20.35 8.90 -16.45
C TYR A 327 -21.76 8.69 -15.86
N TYR A 328 -21.88 7.85 -14.83
CA TYR A 328 -23.16 7.54 -14.17
C TYR A 328 -23.56 8.52 -13.05
N ARG A 329 -22.74 9.54 -12.79
CA ARG A 329 -22.95 10.54 -11.72
C ARG A 329 -23.13 9.86 -10.35
N LYS A 330 -22.26 8.93 -10.03
CA LYS A 330 -22.28 8.21 -8.75
C LYS A 330 -21.16 8.69 -7.83
N PRO A 331 -21.43 8.92 -6.53
CA PRO A 331 -20.39 9.20 -5.56
C PRO A 331 -19.35 8.09 -5.50
N LEU A 332 -18.08 8.47 -5.32
CA LEU A 332 -16.97 7.54 -5.17
C LEU A 332 -16.17 7.87 -3.90
N ILE A 333 -15.93 6.85 -3.09
CA ILE A 333 -15.00 6.88 -1.96
C ILE A 333 -13.71 6.18 -2.40
N GLU A 334 -12.63 6.92 -2.54
CA GLU A 334 -11.29 6.42 -2.92
C GLU A 334 -10.35 6.40 -1.72
N SER A 335 -9.49 5.39 -1.64
CA SER A 335 -8.48 5.29 -0.60
C SER A 335 -7.26 4.45 -1.02
N GLY A 336 -6.10 4.84 -0.49
CA GLY A 336 -4.82 4.19 -0.76
C GLY A 336 -3.98 4.08 0.51
N THR A 337 -3.07 3.09 0.53
CA THR A 337 -2.11 2.90 1.63
C THR A 337 -0.74 2.50 1.08
N LEU A 338 0.32 3.05 1.67
CA LEU A 338 1.71 2.68 1.40
C LEU A 338 2.50 2.64 2.72
N GLY A 339 2.71 1.45 3.26
CA GLY A 339 3.36 1.28 4.56
C GLY A 339 2.54 1.93 5.68
N THR A 340 3.11 2.93 6.36
CA THR A 340 2.43 3.71 7.41
C THR A 340 1.69 4.94 6.88
N MET A 341 1.73 5.18 5.56
CA MET A 341 1.02 6.29 4.91
C MET A 341 -0.33 5.81 4.38
N GLY A 342 -1.31 6.70 4.37
CA GLY A 342 -2.60 6.49 3.73
C GLY A 342 -3.22 7.80 3.29
N ASN A 343 -4.10 7.71 2.31
CA ASN A 343 -4.86 8.85 1.78
C ASN A 343 -6.32 8.43 1.54
N ILE A 344 -7.22 9.41 1.61
CA ILE A 344 -8.64 9.26 1.34
C ILE A 344 -9.05 10.43 0.43
N GLN A 345 -9.85 10.16 -0.58
CA GLN A 345 -10.44 11.18 -1.45
C GLN A 345 -11.91 10.84 -1.67
N VAL A 346 -12.78 11.86 -1.60
CA VAL A 346 -14.21 11.70 -1.82
C VAL A 346 -14.59 12.47 -3.07
N ILE A 347 -15.25 11.79 -4.00
CA ILE A 347 -15.73 12.36 -5.25
C ILE A 347 -17.25 12.44 -5.17
N VAL A 348 -17.78 13.67 -5.18
CA VAL A 348 -19.21 13.96 -5.11
C VAL A 348 -19.65 14.58 -6.44
N PRO A 349 -20.61 13.96 -7.16
CA PRO A 349 -21.12 14.48 -8.42
C PRO A 349 -21.57 15.94 -8.31
N TYR A 350 -21.17 16.76 -9.27
CA TYR A 350 -21.50 18.18 -9.35
C TYR A 350 -20.98 19.07 -8.21
N LEU A 351 -20.05 18.55 -7.38
CA LEU A 351 -19.47 19.30 -6.27
C LEU A 351 -17.94 19.28 -6.26
N THR A 352 -17.32 18.11 -6.41
CA THR A 352 -15.85 17.97 -6.38
C THR A 352 -15.29 17.65 -7.75
N GLU A 353 -13.98 17.78 -7.90
CA GLU A 353 -13.26 17.18 -9.02
C GLU A 353 -13.25 15.64 -8.93
N SER A 354 -12.89 14.99 -10.04
CA SER A 354 -12.75 13.52 -10.13
C SER A 354 -11.35 13.08 -9.72
N TYR A 355 -11.15 11.78 -9.47
CA TYR A 355 -9.81 11.24 -9.17
C TYR A 355 -8.82 11.53 -10.31
N ASN A 356 -9.25 11.39 -11.58
CA ASN A 356 -8.39 11.65 -12.74
C ASN A 356 -8.16 13.14 -13.06
N SER A 357 -8.73 14.07 -12.26
CA SER A 357 -8.53 15.50 -12.47
C SER A 357 -7.15 15.98 -12.02
N SER A 358 -6.51 15.25 -11.12
CA SER A 358 -5.14 15.48 -10.67
C SER A 358 -4.20 14.37 -11.18
N GLN A 359 -2.91 14.69 -11.31
CA GLN A 359 -1.90 13.72 -11.72
C GLN A 359 -1.01 13.37 -10.54
N ASP A 360 -0.99 12.08 -10.22
CA ASP A 360 0.03 11.51 -9.35
C ASP A 360 1.38 11.45 -10.10
N PRO A 361 2.53 11.58 -9.38
CA PRO A 361 3.83 11.37 -9.98
C PRO A 361 3.91 9.98 -10.63
N PRO A 362 4.43 9.86 -11.86
CA PRO A 362 4.57 8.56 -12.49
C PRO A 362 5.52 7.67 -11.69
N GLU A 363 5.32 6.36 -11.80
CA GLU A 363 6.30 5.42 -11.25
C GLU A 363 7.69 5.72 -11.82
N LYS A 364 8.69 5.67 -10.95
CA LYS A 364 10.08 5.91 -11.37
C LYS A 364 10.54 4.79 -12.29
N SER A 365 10.52 5.03 -13.60
CA SER A 365 11.12 4.13 -14.58
C SER A 365 12.63 4.29 -14.59
N ILE A 366 13.37 3.17 -14.51
CA ILE A 366 14.83 3.19 -14.64
C ILE A 366 15.17 3.29 -16.14
N PRO A 367 16.06 4.22 -16.56
CA PRO A 367 16.45 4.31 -17.96
C PRO A 367 17.01 3.00 -18.50
N ILE A 368 16.60 2.60 -19.71
CA ILE A 368 17.00 1.32 -20.33
C ILE A 368 18.53 1.19 -20.41
N CYS A 369 19.26 2.26 -20.74
CA CYS A 369 20.73 2.23 -20.79
C CYS A 369 21.37 1.95 -19.41
N THR A 370 20.74 2.43 -18.32
CA THR A 370 21.18 2.17 -16.95
C THR A 370 20.92 0.71 -16.58
N LEU A 371 19.75 0.16 -16.92
CA LEU A 371 19.44 -1.26 -16.68
C LEU A 371 20.34 -2.20 -17.47
N LYS A 372 20.60 -1.90 -18.74
CA LYS A 372 21.35 -2.81 -19.63
C LYS A 372 22.85 -2.80 -19.37
N ASN A 373 23.46 -1.62 -19.19
CA ASN A 373 24.93 -1.51 -19.23
C ASN A 373 25.56 -0.83 -18.00
N PHE A 374 24.83 0.05 -17.32
CA PHE A 374 25.42 0.92 -16.28
C PHE A 374 24.64 0.91 -14.95
N PRO A 375 24.36 -0.26 -14.34
CA PRO A 375 23.71 -0.32 -13.05
C PRO A 375 24.64 0.24 -11.95
N ASN A 376 24.07 0.96 -10.99
CA ASN A 376 24.83 1.53 -9.87
C ASN A 376 24.15 1.38 -8.50
N ALA A 377 22.89 0.93 -8.51
CA ALA A 377 22.08 0.63 -7.34
C ALA A 377 21.51 -0.80 -7.48
N ILE A 378 21.15 -1.42 -6.36
CA ILE A 378 20.69 -2.82 -6.32
C ILE A 378 19.35 -2.98 -7.05
N GLU A 379 18.51 -1.95 -7.04
CA GLU A 379 17.21 -1.92 -7.72
C GLU A 379 17.38 -2.09 -9.23
N HIS A 380 18.48 -1.60 -9.81
CA HIS A 380 18.75 -1.72 -11.24
C HIS A 380 19.02 -3.18 -11.62
N THR A 381 19.81 -3.91 -10.81
CA THR A 381 20.11 -5.31 -11.07
C THR A 381 18.92 -6.22 -10.78
N LEU A 382 18.08 -5.86 -9.80
CA LEU A 382 16.81 -6.57 -9.53
C LEU A 382 15.83 -6.45 -10.69
N GLN A 383 15.63 -5.24 -11.23
CA GLN A 383 14.78 -5.04 -12.40
C GLN A 383 15.33 -5.77 -13.63
N TRP A 384 16.64 -5.69 -13.88
CA TRP A 384 17.30 -6.45 -14.94
C TRP A 384 17.08 -7.97 -14.77
N ALA A 385 17.24 -8.50 -13.56
CA ALA A 385 17.06 -9.92 -13.28
C ALA A 385 15.61 -10.38 -13.51
N ARG A 386 14.62 -9.53 -13.16
CA ARG A 386 13.21 -9.78 -13.48
C ARG A 386 12.98 -9.84 -14.99
N ASP A 387 13.59 -8.93 -15.75
CA ASP A 387 13.42 -8.87 -17.19
C ASP A 387 14.07 -10.07 -17.89
N ILE A 388 15.22 -10.54 -17.37
CA ILE A 388 15.82 -11.82 -17.80
C ILE A 388 14.88 -12.99 -17.51
N PHE A 389 14.29 -13.05 -16.32
CA PHE A 389 13.35 -14.12 -15.97
C PHE A 389 12.15 -14.15 -16.94
N GLU A 390 11.51 -13.01 -17.17
CA GLU A 390 10.36 -12.91 -18.07
C GLU A 390 10.73 -13.25 -19.51
N GLY A 391 11.84 -12.70 -20.01
CA GLY A 391 12.28 -12.93 -21.38
C GLY A 391 12.62 -14.39 -21.66
N VAL A 392 13.39 -15.01 -20.75
CA VAL A 392 13.95 -16.34 -20.96
C VAL A 392 12.94 -17.45 -20.67
N PHE A 393 12.15 -17.34 -19.59
CA PHE A 393 11.31 -18.44 -19.13
C PHE A 393 9.82 -18.28 -19.47
N LYS A 394 9.37 -17.09 -19.88
CA LYS A 394 7.96 -16.84 -20.23
C LYS A 394 7.79 -16.41 -21.68
N GLN A 395 8.35 -15.27 -22.08
CA GLN A 395 8.13 -14.71 -23.43
C GLN A 395 8.62 -15.66 -24.53
N ALA A 396 9.81 -16.26 -24.37
CA ALA A 396 10.32 -17.25 -25.32
C ALA A 396 9.40 -18.48 -25.45
N ALA A 397 8.82 -18.95 -24.34
CA ALA A 397 7.88 -20.08 -24.34
C ALA A 397 6.53 -19.70 -24.98
N GLU A 398 6.00 -18.52 -24.67
CA GLU A 398 4.77 -18.00 -25.26
C GLU A 398 4.91 -17.81 -26.78
N ASN A 399 6.02 -17.22 -27.24
CA ASN A 399 6.30 -17.06 -28.67
C ASN A 399 6.38 -18.42 -29.37
N ALA A 400 7.07 -19.40 -28.77
CA ALA A 400 7.19 -20.75 -29.34
C ALA A 400 5.84 -21.47 -29.37
N SER A 401 5.03 -21.34 -28.32
CA SER A 401 3.68 -21.90 -28.25
C SER A 401 2.77 -21.30 -29.31
N GLN A 402 2.75 -19.96 -29.43
CA GLN A 402 1.96 -19.25 -30.45
C GLN A 402 2.40 -19.61 -31.87
N TYR A 403 3.72 -19.73 -32.12
CA TYR A 403 4.24 -20.18 -33.41
C TYR A 403 3.71 -21.57 -33.80
N ILE A 404 3.57 -22.48 -32.83
CA ILE A 404 3.03 -23.83 -33.06
C ILE A 404 1.52 -23.81 -33.25
N SER A 405 0.79 -23.04 -32.43
CA SER A 405 -0.68 -23.09 -32.39
C SER A 405 -1.38 -22.21 -33.42
N ASP A 406 -0.73 -21.14 -33.88
CA ASP A 406 -1.34 -20.09 -34.68
C ASP A 406 -0.70 -19.99 -36.09
N PRO A 407 -1.42 -20.41 -37.15
CA PRO A 407 -0.92 -20.36 -38.52
C PRO A 407 -0.55 -18.94 -39.02
N SER A 408 -1.11 -17.90 -38.39
CA SER A 408 -0.89 -16.50 -38.79
C SER A 408 0.21 -15.80 -37.97
N PHE A 409 0.87 -16.52 -37.06
CA PHE A 409 1.90 -15.95 -36.18
C PHE A 409 3.03 -15.24 -36.95
N ILE A 410 3.62 -15.91 -37.95
CA ILE A 410 4.72 -15.35 -38.75
C ILE A 410 4.30 -14.06 -39.47
N GLU A 411 3.09 -14.04 -40.03
CA GLU A 411 2.57 -12.85 -40.72
C GLU A 411 2.42 -11.67 -39.76
N ARG A 412 1.98 -11.91 -38.52
CA ARG A 412 1.90 -10.86 -37.49
C ARG A 412 3.27 -10.39 -37.04
N VAL A 413 4.20 -11.31 -36.80
CA VAL A 413 5.55 -10.98 -36.30
C VAL A 413 6.34 -10.14 -37.31
N ILE A 414 6.24 -10.44 -38.61
CA ILE A 414 6.93 -9.66 -39.65
C ILE A 414 6.42 -8.21 -39.73
N LYS A 415 5.17 -7.95 -39.30
CA LYS A 415 4.60 -6.60 -39.25
C LYS A 415 5.04 -5.79 -38.02
N LEU A 416 5.80 -6.38 -37.09
CA LEU A 416 6.31 -5.67 -35.92
C LEU A 416 7.43 -4.68 -36.32
N PRO A 417 7.55 -3.54 -35.61
CA PRO A 417 8.53 -2.51 -35.94
C PRO A 417 9.97 -2.89 -35.56
N GLY A 418 10.93 -2.40 -36.35
CA GLY A 418 12.36 -2.44 -36.02
C GLY A 418 12.96 -3.86 -35.99
N LEU A 419 13.70 -4.17 -34.93
CA LEU A 419 14.39 -5.46 -34.75
C LEU A 419 13.52 -6.54 -34.09
N GLN A 420 12.31 -6.19 -33.63
CA GLN A 420 11.41 -7.11 -32.93
C GLN A 420 11.07 -8.38 -33.73
N PRO A 421 10.89 -8.34 -35.08
CA PRO A 421 10.68 -9.56 -35.85
C PRO A 421 11.85 -10.54 -35.72
N LEU A 422 13.10 -10.04 -35.81
CA LEU A 422 14.29 -10.88 -35.69
C LEU A 422 14.42 -11.45 -34.27
N GLU A 423 14.32 -10.60 -33.24
CA GLU A 423 14.40 -11.03 -31.83
C GLU A 423 13.35 -12.10 -31.50
N THR A 424 12.12 -11.92 -32.00
CA THR A 424 11.03 -12.88 -31.78
C THR A 424 11.32 -14.21 -32.47
N LEU A 425 11.74 -14.19 -33.74
CA LEU A 425 12.03 -15.41 -34.50
C LEU A 425 13.28 -16.15 -33.97
N GLU A 426 14.31 -15.41 -33.55
CA GLU A 426 15.48 -15.99 -32.87
C GLU A 426 15.09 -16.65 -31.55
N SER A 427 14.20 -16.02 -30.76
CA SER A 427 13.69 -16.62 -29.52
C SER A 427 12.93 -17.92 -29.77
N VAL A 428 12.15 -18.00 -30.86
CA VAL A 428 11.42 -19.22 -31.25
C VAL A 428 12.39 -20.30 -31.70
N LYS A 429 13.38 -19.97 -32.54
CA LYS A 429 14.41 -20.92 -32.99
C LYS A 429 15.22 -21.47 -31.81
N ALA A 430 15.62 -20.60 -30.88
CA ALA A 430 16.31 -21.00 -29.67
C ALA A 430 15.43 -21.94 -28.83
N ALA A 431 14.17 -21.58 -28.58
CA ALA A 431 13.26 -22.37 -27.76
C ALA A 431 12.92 -23.75 -28.35
N LEU A 432 12.80 -23.87 -29.68
CA LEU A 432 12.36 -25.10 -30.35
C LEU A 432 13.49 -25.98 -30.88
N VAL A 433 14.66 -25.40 -31.18
CA VAL A 433 15.76 -26.09 -31.87
C VAL A 433 17.06 -25.95 -31.10
N ASP A 434 17.61 -24.73 -30.98
CA ASP A 434 19.01 -24.57 -30.55
C ASP A 434 19.22 -24.90 -29.06
N ASP A 435 18.30 -24.45 -28.19
CA ASP A 435 18.39 -24.55 -26.73
C ASP A 435 17.35 -25.51 -26.13
N LYS A 436 16.79 -26.42 -26.94
CA LYS A 436 15.79 -27.39 -26.47
C LYS A 436 16.47 -28.50 -25.64
N PRO A 437 16.21 -28.61 -24.33
CA PRO A 437 16.79 -29.66 -23.50
C PRO A 437 16.07 -30.99 -23.71
N HIS A 438 16.81 -32.10 -23.59
CA HIS A 438 16.25 -33.46 -23.59
C HIS A 438 16.31 -34.12 -22.21
N SER A 439 17.10 -33.54 -21.29
CA SER A 439 17.31 -34.04 -19.94
C SER A 439 17.60 -32.89 -18.98
N PHE A 440 17.50 -33.14 -17.67
CA PHE A 440 17.89 -32.16 -16.66
C PHE A 440 19.38 -31.78 -16.76
N HIS A 441 20.23 -32.73 -17.18
CA HIS A 441 21.63 -32.47 -17.49
C HIS A 441 21.80 -31.38 -18.55
N ASP A 442 21.00 -31.42 -19.63
CA ASP A 442 21.02 -30.38 -20.66
C ASP A 442 20.57 -29.03 -20.11
N CYS A 443 19.60 -29.01 -19.18
CA CYS A 443 19.19 -27.78 -18.50
C CYS A 443 20.33 -27.18 -17.66
N VAL A 444 21.13 -28.01 -16.97
CA VAL A 444 22.31 -27.57 -16.21
C VAL A 444 23.39 -27.01 -17.14
N LYS A 445 23.66 -27.70 -18.25
CA LYS A 445 24.60 -27.25 -19.28
C LYS A 445 24.18 -25.91 -19.87
N TRP A 446 22.90 -25.77 -20.23
CA TRP A 446 22.34 -24.50 -20.72
C TRP A 446 22.49 -23.39 -19.66
N ALA A 447 22.13 -23.65 -18.41
CA ALA A 447 22.26 -22.67 -17.33
C ALA A 447 23.70 -22.20 -17.13
N ARG A 448 24.68 -23.11 -17.29
CA ARG A 448 26.11 -22.78 -17.20
C ARG A 448 26.59 -21.90 -18.36
N PHE A 449 26.13 -22.15 -19.58
CA PHE A 449 26.42 -21.27 -20.72
C PHE A 449 25.74 -19.92 -20.59
N HIS A 450 24.48 -19.91 -20.17
CA HIS A 450 23.75 -18.67 -19.94
C HIS A 450 24.41 -17.81 -18.84
N TRP A 451 24.91 -18.43 -17.76
CA TRP A 451 25.72 -17.73 -16.74
C TRP A 451 26.98 -17.10 -17.36
N GLN A 452 27.71 -17.86 -18.20
CA GLN A 452 28.92 -17.37 -18.87
C GLN A 452 28.61 -16.13 -19.71
N GLU A 453 27.53 -16.19 -20.46
CA GLU A 453 27.12 -15.15 -21.36
C GLU A 453 26.79 -13.86 -20.61
N GLN A 454 25.91 -13.94 -19.61
CA GLN A 454 25.41 -12.76 -18.90
C GLN A 454 26.45 -12.13 -17.97
N TYR A 455 27.24 -12.94 -17.24
CA TYR A 455 28.09 -12.43 -16.15
C TYR A 455 29.59 -12.36 -16.51
N SER A 456 29.97 -12.85 -17.69
CA SER A 456 31.34 -12.80 -18.16
C SER A 456 31.44 -12.22 -19.57
N ASN A 457 30.86 -12.86 -20.58
CA ASN A 457 31.06 -12.48 -21.99
C ASN A 457 30.52 -11.08 -22.29
N GLN A 458 29.28 -10.77 -21.88
CA GLN A 458 28.71 -9.44 -22.07
C GLN A 458 29.50 -8.36 -21.33
N ILE A 459 30.06 -8.68 -20.16
CA ILE A 459 30.89 -7.75 -19.39
C ILE A 459 32.23 -7.50 -20.08
N GLN A 460 32.86 -8.55 -20.63
CA GLN A 460 34.07 -8.42 -21.43
C GLN A 460 33.81 -7.59 -22.70
N GLN A 461 32.69 -7.83 -23.38
CA GLN A 461 32.28 -7.04 -24.55
C GLN A 461 32.04 -5.58 -24.19
N LEU A 462 31.44 -5.30 -23.04
CA LEU A 462 31.24 -3.94 -22.56
C LEU A 462 32.56 -3.23 -22.27
N LEU A 463 33.53 -3.91 -21.64
CA LEU A 463 34.87 -3.37 -21.38
C LEU A 463 35.72 -3.24 -22.65
N PHE A 464 35.48 -4.08 -23.66
CA PHE A 464 36.09 -3.93 -24.98
C PHE A 464 35.60 -2.65 -25.67
N ASN A 465 34.27 -2.43 -25.64
CA ASN A 465 33.66 -1.22 -26.22
C ASN A 465 34.02 0.04 -25.41
N PHE A 466 34.12 -0.09 -24.09
CA PHE A 466 34.45 0.99 -23.17
C PHE A 466 35.59 0.60 -22.22
N PRO A 467 36.85 0.75 -22.64
CA PRO A 467 38.01 0.40 -21.82
C PRO A 467 38.00 1.06 -20.43
N ALA A 468 38.56 0.37 -19.43
CA ALA A 468 38.57 0.85 -18.04
C ALA A 468 39.23 2.23 -17.87
N GLU A 469 40.23 2.54 -18.70
CA GLU A 469 40.96 3.81 -18.68
C GLU A 469 40.40 4.85 -19.68
N GLN A 470 39.27 4.56 -20.32
CA GLN A 470 38.69 5.47 -21.30
C GLN A 470 38.32 6.81 -20.67
N THR A 471 38.62 7.90 -21.39
CA THR A 471 38.18 9.25 -21.05
C THR A 471 37.08 9.74 -22.00
N THR A 472 36.27 10.66 -21.53
CA THR A 472 35.28 11.38 -22.33
C THR A 472 35.95 12.46 -23.18
N SER A 473 35.20 13.09 -24.08
CA SER A 473 35.67 14.23 -24.87
C SER A 473 36.12 15.42 -24.04
N SER A 474 35.67 15.53 -22.78
CA SER A 474 36.10 16.58 -21.84
C SER A 474 37.34 16.20 -21.03
N GLY A 475 37.95 15.04 -21.28
CA GLY A 475 39.12 14.54 -20.55
C GLY A 475 38.82 13.87 -19.21
N GLU A 476 37.54 13.78 -18.82
CA GLU A 476 37.13 13.12 -17.58
C GLU A 476 37.07 11.59 -17.75
N PRO A 477 37.31 10.79 -16.71
CA PRO A 477 37.16 9.33 -16.78
C PRO A 477 35.72 8.93 -17.17
N PHE A 478 35.58 8.03 -18.15
CA PHE A 478 34.28 7.51 -18.57
C PHE A 478 33.55 6.79 -17.43
N TRP A 479 34.29 5.97 -16.68
CA TRP A 479 33.82 5.24 -15.51
C TRP A 479 33.88 6.12 -14.25
N SER A 480 33.00 7.11 -14.19
CA SER A 480 32.88 8.03 -13.06
C SER A 480 31.42 8.28 -12.67
N GLY A 481 31.21 8.72 -11.43
CA GLY A 481 29.88 9.04 -10.88
C GLY A 481 28.90 7.85 -10.99
N PRO A 482 27.84 7.95 -11.81
CA PRO A 482 26.83 6.90 -11.94
C PRO A 482 27.30 5.68 -12.75
N LYS A 483 28.45 5.73 -13.45
CA LYS A 483 28.98 4.59 -14.22
C LYS A 483 30.05 3.88 -13.41
N ARG A 484 29.73 2.67 -12.91
CA ARG A 484 30.68 1.82 -12.17
C ARG A 484 31.39 0.90 -13.16
N CYS A 485 32.71 0.92 -13.18
CA CYS A 485 33.50 0.02 -14.04
C CYS A 485 33.22 -1.43 -13.61
N PRO A 486 32.71 -2.30 -14.51
CA PRO A 486 32.38 -3.67 -14.17
C PRO A 486 33.63 -4.55 -14.15
N SER A 487 33.48 -5.79 -13.70
CA SER A 487 34.53 -6.80 -13.79
C SER A 487 33.89 -8.13 -14.21
N PRO A 488 34.42 -8.80 -15.25
CA PRO A 488 33.86 -10.06 -15.70
C PRO A 488 34.08 -11.14 -14.65
N LEU A 489 33.06 -11.95 -14.38
CA LEU A 489 33.15 -13.02 -13.39
C LEU A 489 33.75 -14.29 -14.02
N VAL A 490 34.43 -15.07 -13.18
CA VAL A 490 34.89 -16.43 -13.50
C VAL A 490 34.02 -17.40 -12.72
N PHE A 491 33.45 -18.39 -13.40
CA PHE A 491 32.58 -19.36 -12.75
C PHE A 491 33.37 -20.20 -11.76
N ASP A 492 32.81 -20.37 -10.57
CA ASP A 492 33.34 -21.26 -9.54
C ASP A 492 32.18 -22.13 -9.03
N PRO A 493 32.24 -23.48 -9.20
CA PRO A 493 31.21 -24.37 -8.67
C PRO A 493 31.17 -24.40 -7.13
N ASN A 494 32.22 -23.93 -6.45
CA ASN A 494 32.29 -23.82 -4.99
C ASN A 494 31.69 -22.52 -4.45
N ASP A 495 31.42 -21.54 -5.31
CA ASP A 495 30.73 -20.33 -4.94
C ASP A 495 29.22 -20.60 -4.83
N SER A 496 28.66 -20.33 -3.64
CA SER A 496 27.25 -20.63 -3.35
C SER A 496 26.28 -19.78 -4.17
N LEU A 497 26.65 -18.55 -4.55
CA LEU A 497 25.83 -17.67 -5.38
C LEU A 497 25.82 -18.16 -6.84
N HIS A 498 26.98 -18.52 -7.38
CA HIS A 498 27.08 -19.10 -8.72
C HIS A 498 26.28 -20.39 -8.82
N LEU A 499 26.41 -21.26 -7.82
CA LEU A 499 25.70 -22.53 -7.80
C LEU A 499 24.19 -22.36 -7.66
N SER A 500 23.75 -21.41 -6.82
CA SER A 500 22.33 -21.08 -6.65
C SER A 500 21.70 -20.59 -7.96
N TYR A 501 22.45 -19.83 -8.76
CA TYR A 501 22.00 -19.42 -10.09
C TYR A 501 21.78 -20.63 -11.00
N ILE A 502 22.75 -21.54 -11.09
CA ILE A 502 22.64 -22.74 -11.94
C ILE A 502 21.45 -23.59 -11.51
N TYR A 503 21.28 -23.81 -10.21
CA TYR A 503 20.15 -24.55 -9.67
C TYR A 503 18.81 -23.94 -10.05
N ALA A 504 18.64 -22.62 -9.88
CA ALA A 504 17.39 -21.94 -10.21
C ALA A 504 17.12 -21.95 -11.72
N ALA A 505 18.11 -21.56 -12.52
CA ALA A 505 17.99 -21.46 -13.97
C ALA A 505 17.71 -22.82 -14.64
N ALA A 506 18.41 -23.88 -14.20
CA ALA A 506 18.19 -25.23 -14.72
C ALA A 506 16.79 -25.76 -14.39
N ASN A 507 16.31 -25.54 -13.17
CA ASN A 507 14.97 -25.98 -12.75
C ASN A 507 13.83 -25.21 -13.45
N LEU A 508 14.01 -23.91 -13.70
CA LEU A 508 13.07 -23.11 -14.48
C LEU A 508 13.05 -23.55 -15.94
N LYS A 509 14.22 -23.80 -16.53
CA LYS A 509 14.32 -24.36 -17.88
C LYS A 509 13.65 -25.73 -17.95
N ALA A 510 13.85 -26.61 -16.96
CA ALA A 510 13.22 -27.93 -16.91
C ALA A 510 11.69 -27.83 -16.83
N GLU A 511 11.15 -26.94 -15.99
CA GLU A 511 9.70 -26.66 -15.90
C GLU A 511 9.11 -26.30 -17.27
N MET A 512 9.78 -25.39 -17.99
CA MET A 512 9.32 -24.86 -19.27
C MET A 512 9.11 -25.95 -20.33
N TYR A 513 9.86 -27.07 -20.25
CA TYR A 513 9.75 -28.20 -21.18
C TYR A 513 9.10 -29.45 -20.56
N GLY A 514 8.57 -29.37 -19.34
CA GLY A 514 7.98 -30.52 -18.64
C GLY A 514 8.99 -31.61 -18.28
N ILE A 515 10.26 -31.26 -18.08
CA ILE A 515 11.32 -32.17 -17.63
C ILE A 515 11.29 -32.24 -16.10
N PRO A 516 11.45 -33.43 -15.48
CA PRO A 516 11.56 -33.56 -14.04
C PRO A 516 12.67 -32.65 -13.46
N GLN A 517 12.30 -31.87 -12.45
CA GLN A 517 13.18 -30.95 -11.75
C GLN A 517 13.93 -31.66 -10.62
N GLU A 518 15.13 -31.16 -10.31
CA GLU A 518 15.86 -31.56 -9.11
C GLU A 518 15.51 -30.59 -7.96
N ARG A 519 14.79 -31.09 -6.96
CA ARG A 519 14.31 -30.32 -5.80
C ARG A 519 15.20 -30.48 -4.57
N ASN A 520 16.18 -31.38 -4.61
CA ASN A 520 17.17 -31.54 -3.56
C ASN A 520 18.16 -30.37 -3.56
N LYS A 521 18.13 -29.62 -2.46
CA LYS A 521 18.98 -28.44 -2.24
C LYS A 521 20.45 -28.76 -2.00
N ASP A 522 20.82 -30.03 -1.82
CA ASP A 522 22.22 -30.41 -1.58
C ASP A 522 23.08 -30.30 -2.86
N VAL A 523 22.46 -30.00 -4.01
CA VAL A 523 23.10 -29.69 -5.31
C VAL A 523 24.07 -30.76 -5.82
N LEU A 524 24.17 -31.92 -5.16
CA LEU A 524 25.16 -32.98 -5.44
C LEU A 524 25.12 -33.46 -6.89
N GLU A 525 23.94 -33.52 -7.50
CA GLU A 525 23.78 -33.93 -8.90
C GLU A 525 24.24 -32.85 -9.87
N ILE A 526 23.86 -31.59 -9.64
CA ILE A 526 24.35 -30.44 -10.42
C ILE A 526 25.88 -30.31 -10.26
N TYR A 527 26.41 -30.55 -9.06
CA TYR A 527 27.85 -30.54 -8.79
C TYR A 527 28.62 -31.58 -9.60
N LYS A 528 28.02 -32.77 -9.78
CA LYS A 528 28.60 -33.85 -10.61
C LYS A 528 28.56 -33.50 -12.10
N ILE A 529 27.61 -32.67 -12.53
CA ILE A 529 27.46 -32.24 -13.93
C ILE A 529 28.41 -31.07 -14.25
N LEU A 530 28.71 -30.23 -13.26
CA LEU A 530 29.58 -29.06 -13.41
C LEU A 530 31.09 -29.37 -13.31
N LYS A 531 31.46 -30.51 -12.74
CA LYS A 531 32.84 -31.05 -12.74
C LYS A 531 33.04 -31.94 -13.97
#